data_AF-A0A6P0SK85-F1
#
_entry.id   AF-A0A6P0SK85-F1
#
_cell.length_a   1.000
_cell.length_b   1.000
_cell.length_c   1.000
_cell.angle_alpha   90.00
_cell.angle_beta   90.00
_cell.angle_gamma   90.00
#
_symmetry.space_group_name_H-M   'P 1'
#
loop_
_entity.id
_entity.type
_entity.pdbx_description
1 polymer ?
#
loop_
_entity_poly.entity_id
_entity_poly.type
_entity_poly.pdbx_seq_one_letter_code
_entity_poly.pdbx_strand_id
1 'polypeptide(L)'
;MVLIPLRKAVELTGLSRNTLRKYADNGTIKCERTPSGYRLFDKESLLSLGRRESRPSATICYCRVSSSKQKDDLVRQVAYMHSSFPEAEIIKDIGSGLNYKRKGLRAILERLMRGDQLTLVVACRDRLTRFGFELFEYLVGLNGGKILVLDQHQSCPESELTADLLSIIHLFSCRVHGLRKYGQKIKEDSSVPKP
;
A
#
# COMPACT_ATOMS: atom_id res chain seq x y z
N MET A 1 23.45 -19.34 -10.18
CA MET A 1 23.06 -20.58 -9.48
C MET A 1 24.28 -21.18 -8.80
N VAL A 2 24.37 -21.04 -7.47
CA VAL A 2 25.47 -21.61 -6.68
C VAL A 2 24.94 -22.86 -6.00
N LEU A 3 25.34 -24.02 -6.51
CA LEU A 3 24.95 -25.33 -6.00
C LEU A 3 25.86 -25.73 -4.83
N ILE A 4 25.26 -26.10 -3.70
CA ILE A 4 25.99 -26.48 -2.48
C ILE A 4 25.65 -27.90 -2.01
N PRO A 5 26.63 -28.65 -1.46
CA PRO A 5 26.38 -29.97 -0.90
C PRO A 5 25.50 -29.93 0.35
N LEU A 6 24.81 -31.04 0.63
CA LEU A 6 23.93 -31.21 1.80
C LEU A 6 24.56 -30.75 3.12
N ARG A 7 25.86 -30.99 3.33
CA ARG A 7 26.58 -30.59 4.56
C ARG A 7 26.58 -29.07 4.76
N LYS A 8 26.90 -28.32 3.70
CA LYS A 8 26.88 -26.84 3.72
C LYS A 8 25.44 -26.31 3.84
N ALA A 9 24.47 -27.02 3.26
CA ALA A 9 23.04 -26.65 3.39
C ALA A 9 22.54 -26.74 4.84
N VAL A 10 22.97 -27.76 5.59
CA VAL A 10 22.66 -27.91 7.03
C VAL A 10 23.30 -26.77 7.84
N GLU A 11 24.57 -26.46 7.58
CA GLU A 11 25.28 -25.36 8.25
C GLU A 11 24.61 -24.00 8.00
N LEU A 12 24.07 -23.77 6.80
CA LEU A 12 23.42 -22.50 6.44
C LEU A 12 21.99 -22.36 6.96
N THR A 13 21.23 -23.45 7.04
CA THR A 13 19.80 -23.40 7.39
C THR A 13 19.51 -23.81 8.84
N GLY A 14 20.44 -24.48 9.52
CA GLY A 14 20.22 -25.08 10.83
C GLY A 14 19.22 -26.26 10.84
N LEU A 15 18.70 -26.66 9.67
CA LEU A 15 17.72 -27.74 9.54
C LEU A 15 18.40 -29.12 9.47
N SER A 16 17.68 -30.14 9.94
CA SER A 16 18.17 -31.51 9.85
C SER A 16 18.33 -31.97 8.39
N ARG A 17 19.29 -32.87 8.14
CA ARG A 17 19.50 -33.50 6.82
C ARG A 17 18.23 -34.14 6.27
N ASN A 18 17.41 -34.74 7.13
CA ASN A 18 16.18 -35.40 6.75
C ASN A 18 15.11 -34.39 6.32
N THR A 19 15.03 -33.24 7.01
CA THR A 19 14.11 -32.16 6.65
C THR A 19 14.45 -31.57 5.27
N LEU A 20 15.74 -31.31 5.01
CA LEU A 20 16.19 -30.81 3.71
C LEU A 20 15.94 -31.82 2.58
N ARG A 21 16.10 -33.12 2.84
CA ARG A 21 15.76 -34.18 1.87
C ARG A 21 14.25 -34.20 1.56
N LYS A 22 13.40 -34.18 2.59
CA LYS A 22 11.95 -34.10 2.44
C LYS A 22 11.51 -32.87 1.64
N TYR A 23 12.09 -31.71 1.91
CA TYR A 23 11.77 -30.47 1.18
C TYR A 23 12.26 -30.48 -0.27
N ALA A 24 13.37 -31.16 -0.56
CA ALA A 24 13.77 -31.41 -1.95
C ALA A 24 12.83 -32.40 -2.65
N ASP A 25 12.41 -33.46 -1.97
CA ASP A 25 11.51 -34.48 -2.52
C ASP A 25 10.10 -33.89 -2.78
N ASN A 26 9.66 -32.95 -1.93
CA ASN A 26 8.40 -32.21 -2.09
C ASN A 26 8.50 -31.02 -3.07
N GLY A 27 9.67 -30.74 -3.64
CA GLY A 27 9.89 -29.63 -4.57
C GLY A 27 9.94 -28.24 -3.93
N THR A 28 9.88 -28.13 -2.60
CA THR A 28 10.00 -26.87 -1.85
C THR A 28 11.40 -26.25 -1.99
N ILE A 29 12.43 -27.07 -2.18
CA ILE A 29 13.81 -26.63 -2.44
C ILE A 29 14.26 -27.16 -3.79
N LYS A 30 14.78 -26.26 -4.64
CA LYS A 30 15.40 -26.69 -5.90
C LYS A 30 16.70 -27.46 -5.60
N CYS A 31 16.76 -28.70 -6.10
CA CYS A 31 17.96 -29.53 -6.00
C CYS A 31 18.27 -30.17 -7.36
N GLU A 32 19.56 -30.33 -7.63
CA GLU A 32 20.07 -31.08 -8.77
C GLU A 32 20.79 -32.34 -8.28
N ARG A 33 20.75 -33.40 -9.09
CA ARG A 33 21.49 -34.63 -8.82
C ARG A 33 22.71 -34.68 -9.71
N THR A 34 23.88 -34.90 -9.12
CA THR A 34 25.07 -35.22 -9.91
C THR A 34 24.92 -36.59 -10.56
N PRO A 35 25.72 -36.89 -11.61
CA PRO A 35 25.77 -38.23 -12.20
C PRO A 35 26.05 -39.34 -11.18
N SER A 36 26.75 -39.02 -10.09
CA SER A 36 27.04 -39.93 -8.97
C SER A 36 25.90 -40.05 -7.95
N GLY A 37 24.75 -39.41 -8.17
CA GLY A 37 23.57 -39.49 -7.31
C GLY A 37 23.56 -38.57 -6.09
N TYR A 38 24.57 -37.70 -5.91
CA TYR A 38 24.58 -36.73 -4.83
C TYR A 38 23.63 -35.57 -5.11
N ARG A 39 22.84 -35.18 -4.09
CA ARG A 39 21.96 -34.00 -4.15
C ARG A 39 22.77 -32.74 -3.87
N LEU A 40 22.76 -31.82 -4.83
CA LEU A 40 23.24 -30.47 -4.69
C LEU A 40 22.04 -29.54 -4.56
N PHE A 41 22.08 -28.65 -3.59
CA PHE A 41 20.99 -27.73 -3.28
C PHE A 41 21.33 -26.34 -3.78
N ASP A 42 20.35 -25.63 -4.34
CA ASP A 42 20.56 -24.25 -4.74
C ASP A 42 20.61 -23.33 -3.50
N LYS A 43 21.69 -22.55 -3.39
CA LYS A 43 21.93 -21.67 -2.23
C LYS A 43 20.84 -20.60 -2.10
N GLU A 44 20.32 -20.08 -3.22
CA GLU A 44 19.24 -19.09 -3.21
C GLU A 44 17.95 -19.68 -2.67
N SER A 45 17.57 -20.87 -3.15
CA SER A 45 16.40 -21.61 -2.66
C SER A 45 16.48 -21.99 -1.18
N LEU A 46 17.69 -22.22 -0.64
CA LEU A 46 17.92 -22.47 0.79
C LEU A 46 17.84 -21.20 1.64
N LEU A 47 18.32 -20.07 1.13
CA LEU A 47 18.24 -18.77 1.81
C LEU A 47 16.81 -18.21 1.81
N SER A 48 15.98 -18.58 0.81
CA SER A 48 14.55 -18.29 0.81
C SER A 48 13.76 -19.17 1.77
N LEU A 49 14.35 -20.27 2.27
CA LEU A 49 13.67 -21.19 3.16
C LEU A 49 13.46 -20.54 4.54
N GLY A 50 12.20 -20.24 4.88
CA GLY A 50 11.84 -19.55 6.12
C GLY A 50 11.78 -18.02 6.00
N ARG A 51 12.27 -17.44 4.89
CA ARG A 51 11.80 -16.12 4.48
C ARG A 51 10.41 -16.34 3.90
N ARG A 52 9.37 -15.72 4.48
CA ARG A 52 8.07 -15.56 3.79
C ARG A 52 8.41 -15.21 2.34
N GLU A 53 7.83 -15.95 1.39
CA GLU A 53 7.98 -15.73 -0.07
C GLU A 53 8.25 -14.26 -0.34
N SER A 54 9.23 -13.94 -1.19
CA SER A 54 9.56 -12.55 -1.52
C SER A 54 8.25 -11.82 -1.77
N ARG A 55 7.85 -10.98 -0.81
CA ARG A 55 6.54 -10.34 -0.86
C ARG A 55 6.52 -9.64 -2.20
N PRO A 56 5.48 -9.82 -3.02
CA PRO A 56 5.46 -9.23 -4.34
C PRO A 56 5.73 -7.74 -4.18
N SER A 57 6.91 -7.33 -4.66
CA SER A 57 7.34 -5.94 -4.58
C SER A 57 6.80 -5.25 -5.82
N ALA A 58 5.97 -4.24 -5.59
CA ALA A 58 5.34 -3.50 -6.68
C ALA A 58 5.60 -2.02 -6.48
N THR A 59 6.06 -1.36 -7.55
CA THR A 59 6.10 0.10 -7.60
C THR A 59 4.78 0.58 -8.18
N ILE A 60 4.07 1.42 -7.44
CA ILE A 60 2.77 1.95 -7.83
C ILE A 60 2.88 3.46 -7.93
N CYS A 61 2.63 4.01 -9.12
CA CYS A 61 2.44 5.43 -9.32
C CYS A 61 0.98 5.80 -9.11
N TYR A 62 0.70 6.58 -8.06
CA TYR A 62 -0.66 7.00 -7.74
C TYR A 62 -0.92 8.44 -8.20
N CYS A 63 -1.85 8.59 -9.14
CA CYS A 63 -2.26 9.86 -9.73
C CYS A 63 -3.68 10.23 -9.29
N ARG A 64 -3.95 11.51 -9.07
CA ARG A 64 -5.28 11.95 -8.64
C ARG A 64 -5.58 13.36 -9.08
N VAL A 65 -6.85 13.59 -9.40
CA VAL A 65 -7.45 14.93 -9.47
C VAL A 65 -8.75 15.01 -8.67
N SER A 66 -9.18 16.19 -8.26
CA SER A 66 -10.39 16.32 -7.43
C SER A 66 -11.70 16.30 -8.20
N SER A 67 -11.68 16.73 -9.45
CA SER A 67 -12.87 16.81 -10.29
C SER A 67 -12.62 16.19 -11.66
N SER A 68 -13.67 15.63 -12.25
CA SER A 68 -13.64 15.16 -13.64
C SER A 68 -13.33 16.28 -14.64
N LYS A 69 -13.53 17.55 -14.27
CA LYS A 69 -13.12 18.71 -15.07
C LYS A 69 -11.60 18.80 -15.26
N GLN A 70 -10.83 18.21 -14.36
CA GLN A 70 -9.36 18.17 -14.38
C GLN A 70 -8.83 16.88 -15.03
N LYS A 71 -9.63 16.20 -15.85
CA LYS A 71 -9.23 14.93 -16.47
C LYS A 71 -7.99 15.07 -17.33
N ASP A 72 -7.81 16.18 -18.02
CA ASP A 72 -6.63 16.43 -18.86
C ASP A 72 -5.36 16.59 -18.01
N ASP A 73 -5.47 17.18 -16.82
CA ASP A 73 -4.37 17.22 -15.84
C ASP A 73 -4.00 15.81 -15.37
N LEU A 74 -5.00 14.96 -15.12
CA LEU A 74 -4.77 13.56 -14.74
C LEU A 74 -4.02 12.81 -15.83
N VAL A 75 -4.37 13.02 -17.11
CA VAL A 75 -3.67 12.40 -18.25
C VAL A 75 -2.22 12.87 -18.33
N ARG A 76 -1.98 14.18 -18.16
CA ARG A 76 -0.62 14.74 -18.12
C ARG A 76 0.21 14.16 -16.96
N GLN A 77 -0.39 14.04 -15.78
CA GLN A 77 0.26 13.47 -14.61
C GLN A 77 0.62 11.99 -14.83
N VAL A 78 -0.29 11.21 -15.43
CA VAL A 78 -0.06 9.81 -15.78
C VAL A 78 1.08 9.68 -16.80
N ALA A 79 1.09 10.50 -17.85
CA ALA A 79 2.15 10.48 -18.85
C ALA A 79 3.52 10.80 -18.24
N TYR A 80 3.58 11.81 -17.37
CA TYR A 80 4.79 12.14 -16.64
C TYR A 80 5.27 10.98 -15.76
N MET A 81 4.38 10.38 -14.96
CA MET A 81 4.72 9.24 -14.10
C MET A 81 5.20 8.03 -14.89
N HIS A 82 4.57 7.75 -16.03
CA HIS A 82 4.98 6.67 -16.92
C HIS A 82 6.37 6.93 -17.53
N SER A 83 6.71 8.19 -17.82
CA SER A 83 8.04 8.54 -18.36
C SER A 83 9.15 8.40 -17.31
N SER A 84 8.86 8.71 -16.05
CA SER A 84 9.83 8.60 -14.95
C SER A 84 9.94 7.18 -14.40
N PHE A 85 8.85 6.41 -14.41
CA PHE A 85 8.75 5.07 -13.86
C PHE A 85 8.05 4.13 -14.85
N PRO A 86 8.74 3.67 -15.92
CA PRO A 86 8.13 2.88 -16.99
C PRO A 86 7.63 1.50 -16.54
N GLU A 87 8.24 0.92 -15.50
CA GLU A 87 7.83 -0.40 -14.97
C GLU A 87 6.81 -0.30 -13.82
N ALA A 88 6.39 0.91 -13.43
CA ALA A 88 5.46 1.09 -12.32
C ALA A 88 4.00 0.91 -12.75
N GLU A 89 3.21 0.29 -11.88
CA GLU A 89 1.76 0.19 -12.05
C GLU A 89 1.11 1.55 -11.80
N ILE A 90 0.28 2.03 -12.73
CA ILE A 90 -0.38 3.32 -12.59
C ILE A 90 -1.79 3.14 -12.05
N ILE A 91 -2.03 3.67 -10.86
CA ILE A 91 -3.35 3.74 -10.24
C ILE A 91 -3.82 5.19 -10.27
N LYS A 92 -5.05 5.42 -10.70
CA LYS A 92 -5.63 6.76 -10.82
C LYS A 92 -7.00 6.86 -10.17
N ASP A 93 -7.27 8.00 -9.54
CA ASP A 93 -8.57 8.30 -8.96
C ASP A 93 -9.03 9.73 -9.32
N ILE A 94 -10.35 9.89 -9.40
CA ILE A 94 -11.01 11.20 -9.50
C ILE A 94 -11.84 11.39 -8.24
N GLY A 95 -11.49 12.40 -7.45
CA GLY A 95 -12.19 12.77 -6.22
C GLY A 95 -11.29 13.51 -5.23
N SER A 96 -11.93 14.17 -4.26
CA SER A 96 -11.26 14.90 -3.18
C SER A 96 -10.27 14.01 -2.41
N GLY A 97 -9.18 14.60 -1.95
CA GLY A 97 -8.21 13.92 -1.09
C GLY A 97 -8.75 13.61 0.31
N LEU A 98 -9.94 14.13 0.68
CA LEU A 98 -10.68 13.77 1.90
C LEU A 98 -11.48 12.46 1.74
N ASN A 99 -11.68 11.97 0.51
CA ASN A 99 -12.51 10.80 0.26
C ASN A 99 -11.69 9.50 0.37
N TYR A 100 -11.68 8.84 1.52
CA TYR A 100 -10.98 7.55 1.69
C TYR A 100 -11.66 6.35 0.99
N LYS A 101 -12.84 6.54 0.37
CA LYS A 101 -13.57 5.48 -0.35
C LYS A 101 -13.21 5.40 -1.84
N ARG A 102 -12.22 6.18 -2.29
CA ARG A 102 -11.66 6.15 -3.66
C ARG A 102 -11.23 4.73 -4.05
N LYS A 103 -11.49 4.32 -5.30
CA LYS A 103 -11.32 2.92 -5.73
C LYS A 103 -9.84 2.54 -5.78
N GLY A 104 -9.00 3.39 -6.37
CA GLY A 104 -7.56 3.17 -6.43
C GLY A 104 -6.91 3.17 -5.04
N LEU A 105 -7.28 4.12 -4.18
CA LEU A 105 -6.81 4.13 -2.79
C LEU A 105 -7.19 2.85 -2.03
N ARG A 106 -8.42 2.35 -2.18
CA ARG A 106 -8.86 1.11 -1.55
C ARG A 106 -8.08 -0.10 -2.07
N ALA A 107 -7.81 -0.16 -3.37
CA ALA A 107 -6.99 -1.22 -3.95
C ALA A 107 -5.56 -1.23 -3.36
N ILE A 108 -4.95 -0.05 -3.17
CA ILE A 108 -3.64 0.07 -2.51
C ILE A 108 -3.71 -0.43 -1.06
N LEU A 109 -4.74 -0.03 -0.31
CA LEU A 109 -4.94 -0.46 1.07
C LEU A 109 -5.15 -1.97 1.19
N GLU A 110 -5.96 -2.57 0.31
CA GLU A 110 -6.17 -4.02 0.29
C GLU A 110 -4.86 -4.79 0.04
N ARG A 111 -3.99 -4.28 -0.83
CA ARG A 111 -2.67 -4.86 -1.07
C ARG A 111 -1.73 -4.70 0.12
N LEU A 112 -1.76 -3.55 0.79
CA LEU A 112 -1.04 -3.37 2.06
C LEU A 112 -1.52 -4.35 3.13
N MET A 113 -2.83 -4.61 3.22
CA MET A 113 -3.36 -5.58 4.18
C MET A 113 -2.98 -7.04 3.84
N ARG A 114 -2.73 -7.35 2.57
CA ARG A 114 -2.20 -8.66 2.16
C ARG A 114 -0.71 -8.85 2.51
N GLY A 115 -0.02 -7.77 2.87
CA GLY A 115 1.40 -7.81 3.18
C GLY A 115 2.31 -7.53 1.99
N ASP A 116 1.78 -7.02 0.87
CA ASP A 116 2.58 -6.66 -0.31
C ASP A 116 3.57 -5.55 0.04
N GLN A 117 4.79 -5.64 -0.50
CA GLN A 117 5.82 -4.62 -0.31
C GLN A 117 5.66 -3.54 -1.40
N LEU A 118 4.92 -2.49 -1.08
CA LEU A 118 4.60 -1.44 -2.06
C LEU A 118 5.58 -0.27 -1.98
N THR A 119 6.12 0.13 -3.14
CA THR A 119 6.75 1.44 -3.30
C THR A 119 5.75 2.37 -3.95
N LEU A 120 5.14 3.26 -3.17
CA LEU A 120 4.14 4.21 -3.67
C LEU A 120 4.83 5.49 -4.12
N VAL A 121 4.66 5.85 -5.39
CA VAL A 121 5.16 7.11 -5.96
C VAL A 121 3.98 8.07 -6.11
N VAL A 122 4.11 9.27 -5.55
CA VAL A 122 3.10 10.33 -5.61
C VAL A 122 3.73 11.66 -5.97
N ALA A 123 2.98 12.51 -6.68
CA ALA A 123 3.49 13.82 -7.11
C ALA A 123 3.64 14.83 -5.96
N CYS A 124 2.63 14.94 -5.09
CA CYS A 124 2.66 15.71 -3.84
C CYS A 124 1.93 14.92 -2.73
N ARG A 125 2.20 15.19 -1.45
CA ARG A 125 1.58 14.49 -0.29
C ARG A 125 0.06 14.48 -0.38
N ASP A 126 -0.52 15.61 -0.74
CA ASP A 126 -1.96 15.81 -0.87
C ASP A 126 -2.61 14.98 -1.98
N ARG A 127 -1.84 14.53 -2.97
CA ARG A 127 -2.37 13.66 -4.02
C ARG A 127 -2.77 12.31 -3.45
N LEU A 128 -2.04 11.80 -2.47
CA LEU A 128 -2.43 10.60 -1.73
C LEU A 128 -3.65 10.87 -0.86
N THR A 129 -3.53 11.80 0.09
CA THR A 129 -4.55 12.11 1.09
C THR A 129 -4.37 13.53 1.62
N ARG A 130 -5.46 14.21 1.99
CA ARG A 130 -5.37 15.53 2.66
C ARG A 130 -4.91 15.44 4.10
N PHE A 131 -5.30 14.37 4.79
CA PHE A 131 -4.93 14.14 6.18
C PHE A 131 -4.48 12.69 6.39
N GLY A 132 -3.66 12.48 7.41
CA GLY A 132 -3.17 11.14 7.77
C GLY A 132 -2.20 10.58 6.75
N PHE A 133 -1.36 11.42 6.12
CA PHE A 133 -0.28 10.94 5.27
C PHE A 133 0.69 10.05 6.07
N GLU A 134 0.99 10.46 7.29
CA GLU A 134 1.84 9.76 8.25
C GLU A 134 1.29 8.37 8.59
N LEU A 135 -0.04 8.20 8.59
CA LEU A 135 -0.67 6.90 8.79
C LEU A 135 -0.37 5.96 7.62
N PHE A 136 -0.44 6.44 6.38
CA PHE A 136 -0.07 5.63 5.22
C PHE A 136 1.42 5.30 5.22
N GLU A 137 2.27 6.26 5.57
CA GLU A 137 3.71 6.05 5.68
C GLU A 137 4.04 4.95 6.70
N TYR A 138 3.40 4.98 7.87
CA TYR A 138 3.52 3.93 8.87
C TYR A 138 3.05 2.56 8.36
N LEU A 139 1.86 2.48 7.75
CA LEU A 139 1.30 1.23 7.23
C LEU A 139 2.17 0.62 6.12
N VAL A 140 2.70 1.44 5.23
CA VAL A 140 3.61 1.02 4.17
C VAL A 140 4.95 0.53 4.77
N GLY A 141 5.45 1.23 5.79
CA GLY A 141 6.65 0.86 6.53
C GLY A 141 6.56 -0.49 7.24
N LEU A 142 5.39 -0.86 7.79
CA LEU A 142 5.16 -2.18 8.39
C LEU A 142 5.42 -3.35 7.41
N ASN A 143 5.20 -3.11 6.11
CA ASN A 143 5.43 -4.10 5.08
C ASN A 143 6.83 -4.02 4.46
N GLY A 144 7.68 -3.09 4.90
CA GLY A 144 8.99 -2.80 4.31
C GLY A 144 8.91 -2.00 3.00
N GLY A 145 7.75 -1.41 2.70
CA GLY A 145 7.57 -0.52 1.57
C GLY A 145 8.05 0.90 1.88
N LYS A 146 7.92 1.81 0.90
CA LYS A 146 8.19 3.25 1.08
C LYS A 146 7.27 4.11 0.23
N ILE A 147 7.05 5.35 0.66
CA ILE A 147 6.33 6.36 -0.12
C ILE A 147 7.36 7.37 -0.66
N LEU A 148 7.43 7.52 -1.97
CA LEU A 148 8.27 8.48 -2.68
C LEU A 148 7.41 9.66 -3.12
N VAL A 149 7.75 10.86 -2.65
CA VAL A 149 7.08 12.10 -3.02
C VAL A 149 7.99 12.87 -3.98
N LEU A 150 7.52 13.16 -5.19
CA LEU A 150 8.29 13.88 -6.21
C LEU A 150 8.27 15.42 -6.03
N ASP A 151 7.53 15.89 -5.03
CA ASP A 151 7.36 17.28 -4.58
C ASP A 151 7.13 18.31 -5.70
N GLN A 152 6.18 18.01 -6.58
CA GLN A 152 5.77 18.91 -7.64
C GLN A 152 4.74 19.92 -7.11
N HIS A 153 5.16 21.13 -6.76
CA HIS A 153 4.28 22.20 -6.27
C HIS A 153 3.10 22.52 -7.22
N GLN A 154 3.30 22.43 -8.55
CA GLN A 154 2.22 22.62 -9.54
C GLN A 154 1.10 21.58 -9.44
N SER A 155 1.37 20.43 -8.82
CA SER A 155 0.39 19.35 -8.68
C SER A 155 -0.63 19.60 -7.58
N CYS A 156 -0.60 20.72 -6.85
CA CYS A 156 -1.42 20.95 -5.67
C CYS A 156 -2.22 22.27 -5.80
N PRO A 157 -3.38 22.31 -6.51
CA PRO A 157 -4.13 23.54 -6.79
C PRO A 157 -4.82 24.14 -5.55
N GLU A 158 -4.73 25.46 -5.38
CA GLU A 158 -5.41 26.19 -4.28
C GLU A 158 -6.93 26.04 -4.30
N SER A 159 -7.53 25.96 -5.48
CA SER A 159 -8.97 25.70 -5.66
C SER A 159 -9.39 24.38 -5.03
N GLU A 160 -8.49 23.41 -4.98
CA GLU A 160 -8.75 22.10 -4.39
C GLU A 160 -8.72 22.17 -2.86
N LEU A 161 -7.76 22.91 -2.30
CA LEU A 161 -7.64 23.15 -0.86
C LEU A 161 -8.86 23.89 -0.31
N THR A 162 -9.31 24.94 -1.01
CA THR A 162 -10.49 25.72 -0.62
C THR A 162 -11.78 24.89 -0.67
N ALA A 163 -11.95 24.06 -1.72
CA ALA A 163 -13.08 23.15 -1.81
C ALA A 163 -13.09 22.11 -0.66
N ASP A 164 -11.91 21.58 -0.31
CA ASP A 164 -11.78 20.63 0.79
C ASP A 164 -12.07 21.30 2.15
N LEU A 165 -11.61 22.54 2.36
CA LEU A 165 -11.90 23.32 3.57
C LEU A 165 -13.41 23.60 3.72
N LEU A 166 -14.07 24.06 2.66
CA LEU A 166 -15.52 24.27 2.67
C LEU A 166 -16.28 22.98 2.98
N SER A 167 -15.83 21.85 2.43
CA SER A 167 -16.40 20.53 2.71
C SER A 167 -16.29 20.16 4.19
N ILE A 168 -15.15 20.45 4.82
CA ILE A 168 -14.91 20.23 6.24
C ILE A 168 -15.84 21.12 7.09
N ILE A 169 -15.87 22.43 6.80
CA ILE A 169 -16.73 23.40 7.50
C ILE A 169 -18.19 22.98 7.41
N HIS A 170 -18.64 22.57 6.21
CA HIS A 170 -20.01 22.10 5.99
C HIS A 170 -20.33 20.87 6.84
N LEU A 171 -19.45 19.86 6.86
CA LEU A 171 -19.62 18.67 7.70
C LEU A 171 -19.75 19.02 9.18
N PHE A 172 -18.91 19.92 9.69
CA PHE A 172 -18.99 20.39 11.07
C PHE A 172 -20.26 21.20 11.35
N SER A 173 -20.64 22.11 10.45
CA SER A 173 -21.88 22.89 10.56
C SER A 173 -23.11 21.97 10.64
N CYS A 174 -23.25 21.01 9.72
CA CYS A 174 -24.34 20.03 9.75
C CYS A 174 -24.38 19.25 11.07
N ARG A 175 -23.22 18.88 11.62
CA ARG A 175 -23.13 18.16 12.90
C ARG A 175 -23.59 19.02 14.07
N VAL A 176 -23.19 20.30 14.11
CA VAL A 176 -23.61 21.26 15.15
C VAL A 176 -25.12 21.52 15.07
N HIS A 177 -25.66 21.71 13.87
CA HIS A 177 -27.11 21.87 13.67
C HIS A 177 -27.88 20.60 14.05
N GLY A 178 -27.33 19.42 13.72
CA GLY A 178 -27.86 18.13 14.15
C GLY A 178 -27.93 18.03 15.67
N LEU A 179 -26.84 18.34 16.38
CA LEU A 179 -26.78 18.32 17.84
C LEU A 179 -27.78 19.27 18.49
N ARG A 180 -28.02 20.46 17.93
CA ARG A 180 -29.07 21.38 18.42
C ARG A 180 -30.47 20.78 18.27
N LYS A 181 -30.76 20.11 17.15
CA LYS A 181 -32.03 19.44 16.90
C LYS A 181 -32.25 18.24 17.82
N TYR A 182 -31.20 17.46 18.09
CA TYR A 182 -31.24 16.37 19.08
C TYR A 182 -31.39 16.90 20.51
N GLY A 183 -30.67 17.96 20.88
CA GLY A 183 -30.78 18.58 22.19
C GLY A 183 -32.17 19.18 22.48
N GLN A 184 -32.85 19.73 21.46
CA GLN A 184 -34.24 20.16 21.59
C GLN A 184 -35.20 18.97 21.72
N LYS A 185 -35.04 17.94 20.88
CA LYS A 185 -35.86 16.71 20.98
C LYS A 185 -35.72 16.02 22.33
N ILE A 186 -34.51 15.93 22.89
CA ILE A 186 -34.26 15.33 24.21
C ILE A 186 -34.86 16.18 25.35
N LYS A 187 -34.94 17.51 25.19
CA LYS A 187 -35.61 18.39 26.18
C LYS A 187 -37.13 18.29 26.14
N GLU A 188 -37.69 18.05 24.96
CA GLU A 188 -39.14 17.91 24.71
C GLU A 188 -39.65 16.48 24.99
N ASP A 189 -38.77 15.47 24.96
CA ASP A 189 -39.12 14.08 25.24
C ASP A 189 -39.31 13.84 26.74
N SER A 190 -40.57 13.66 27.15
CA SER A 190 -40.99 13.42 28.54
C SER A 190 -40.63 12.03 29.07
N SER A 191 -40.10 11.13 28.24
CA SER A 191 -39.69 9.78 28.62
C SER A 191 -38.24 9.67 29.12
N VAL A 192 -37.44 10.71 28.90
CA VAL A 192 -36.04 10.75 29.34
C VAL A 192 -35.99 11.30 30.77
N PRO A 193 -35.34 10.62 31.74
CA PRO A 193 -35.20 11.15 33.09
C PRO A 193 -34.42 12.46 33.01
N LYS A 194 -35.04 13.56 33.45
CA LYS A 194 -34.33 14.83 33.63
C LYS A 194 -33.49 14.72 34.90
N PRO A 195 -32.24 15.22 34.90
CA PRO A 195 -31.39 15.19 36.08
C PRO A 195 -31.99 15.99 37.24
#